data_AF-A0A2Z6MVE6-F1
#
_entry.id   AF-A0A2Z6MVE6-F1
#
_cell.length_a   1.000
_cell.length_b   1.000
_cell.length_c   1.000
_cell.angle_alpha   90.00
_cell.angle_beta   90.00
_cell.angle_gamma   90.00
#
_symmetry.space_group_name_H-M   'P 1'
#
loop_
_entity.id
_entity.type
_entity.pdbx_description
1 polymer ?
#
loop_
_entity_poly.entity_id
_entity_poly.type
_entity_poly.pdbx_seq_one_letter_code
_entity_poly.pdbx_strand_id
1 'polypeptide(L)'
;MARGKVKISFIVDAAARKATYKNRKNNLLKKIDELSILCGIEACAIVYGPLESEPEIWPTPSGVQHVLSKFRTIPEFKKCKKMVNQEVFLKQRIMKAEEQLKRLRKNNKDKEITNLMFQCLKEEFEGHQ
;
A
#
# COMPACT_ATOMS: atom_id res chain seq x y z
N MET A 1 -0.34 -23.61 -3.82
CA MET A 1 -1.32 -22.89 -2.96
C MET A 1 -1.47 -21.47 -3.46
N ALA A 2 -2.66 -21.05 -3.86
CA ALA A 2 -2.90 -19.67 -4.30
C ALA A 2 -2.71 -18.72 -3.11
N ARG A 3 -1.80 -17.75 -3.24
CA ARG A 3 -1.49 -16.82 -2.15
C ARG A 3 -2.65 -15.83 -2.01
N GLY A 4 -3.36 -15.87 -0.89
CA GLY A 4 -4.41 -14.91 -0.58
C GLY A 4 -3.90 -13.46 -0.60
N LYS A 5 -4.77 -12.53 -0.96
CA LYS A 5 -4.45 -11.10 -1.02
C LYS A 5 -4.01 -10.60 0.37
N VAL A 6 -2.79 -10.08 0.47
CA VAL A 6 -2.26 -9.60 1.75
C VAL A 6 -2.88 -8.24 2.11
N LYS A 7 -3.48 -8.16 3.30
CA LYS A 7 -3.93 -6.89 3.89
C LYS A 7 -2.71 -6.03 4.22
N ILE A 8 -2.63 -4.83 3.67
CA ILE A 8 -1.60 -3.85 4.03
C ILE A 8 -2.03 -3.19 5.33
N SER A 9 -1.65 -3.76 6.47
CA SER A 9 -1.85 -3.19 7.80
C SER A 9 -0.71 -3.62 8.70
N PHE A 10 -0.62 -3.02 9.89
CA PHE A 10 0.31 -3.49 10.90
C PHE A 10 0.02 -4.96 11.22
N ILE A 11 1.06 -5.80 11.20
CA ILE A 11 0.97 -7.22 11.56
C ILE A 11 1.15 -7.30 13.07
N VAL A 12 0.10 -7.63 13.82
CA VAL A 12 0.15 -7.64 15.29
C VAL A 12 1.06 -8.75 15.81
N ASP A 13 0.97 -9.94 15.23
CA ASP A 13 1.81 -11.08 15.59
C ASP A 13 3.30 -10.78 15.34
N ALA A 14 4.11 -10.88 16.38
CA ALA A 14 5.50 -10.46 16.35
C ALA A 14 6.37 -11.38 15.47
N ALA A 15 6.15 -12.69 15.51
CA ALA A 15 6.92 -13.66 14.75
C ALA A 15 6.64 -13.53 13.24
N ALA A 16 5.36 -13.48 12.86
CA ALA A 16 4.91 -13.24 11.50
C ALA A 16 5.34 -11.86 10.98
N ARG A 17 5.31 -10.82 11.83
CA ARG A 17 5.83 -9.49 11.49
C ARG A 17 7.34 -9.54 11.20
N LYS A 18 8.13 -10.21 12.05
CA LYS A 18 9.59 -10.36 11.87
C LYS A 18 9.92 -11.14 10.59
N ALA A 19 9.27 -12.28 10.35
CA ALA A 19 9.46 -13.09 9.14
C ALA A 19 9.06 -12.30 7.88
N THR A 20 7.94 -11.59 7.93
CA THR A 20 7.47 -10.75 6.81
C THR A 20 8.41 -9.59 6.54
N TYR A 21 8.92 -8.91 7.59
CA TYR A 21 9.90 -7.84 7.47
C TYR A 21 11.16 -8.34 6.75
N LYS A 22 11.77 -9.43 7.22
CA LYS A 22 12.98 -10.00 6.60
C LYS A 22 12.77 -10.32 5.12
N ASN A 23 11.67 -10.99 4.78
CA ASN A 23 11.36 -11.35 3.39
C ASN A 23 11.09 -10.12 2.52
N ARG A 24 10.33 -9.13 3.01
CA ARG A 24 10.01 -7.92 2.25
C ARG A 24 11.20 -6.99 2.09
N LYS A 25 12.05 -6.84 3.13
CA LYS A 25 13.30 -6.07 3.08
C LYS A 25 14.20 -6.61 1.98
N ASN A 26 14.48 -7.91 2.01
CA ASN A 26 15.35 -8.55 1.01
C ASN A 26 14.79 -8.44 -0.41
N ASN A 27 13.48 -8.63 -0.57
CA ASN A 27 12.84 -8.46 -1.87
C ASN A 27 12.86 -7.02 -2.36
N LEU A 28 12.67 -6.04 -1.47
CA LEU A 28 12.74 -4.62 -1.81
C LEU A 28 14.14 -4.27 -2.33
N LEU A 29 15.19 -4.66 -1.62
CA LEU A 29 16.57 -4.36 -2.03
C LEU A 29 16.91 -5.00 -3.38
N LYS A 30 16.52 -6.27 -3.59
CA LYS A 30 16.66 -6.94 -4.90
C LYS A 30 15.93 -6.20 -6.01
N LYS A 31 14.70 -5.72 -5.76
CA LYS A 31 13.94 -4.99 -6.77
C LYS A 31 14.52 -3.62 -7.08
N ILE A 32 15.16 -2.97 -6.10
CA ILE A 32 15.85 -1.70 -6.32
C ILE A 32 17.12 -1.91 -7.14
N ASP A 33 17.89 -2.98 -6.86
CA ASP A 33 19.06 -3.38 -7.64
C ASP A 33 18.70 -3.70 -9.10
N GLU A 34 17.70 -4.57 -9.30
CA GLU A 34 17.17 -4.88 -10.64
C GLU A 34 16.72 -3.61 -11.38
N LEU A 35 15.98 -2.71 -10.71
CA LEU A 35 15.50 -1.46 -11.31
C LEU A 35 16.68 -0.54 -11.69
N SER A 36 17.69 -0.42 -10.83
CA SER A 36 18.88 0.39 -11.08
C SER A 36 19.62 -0.10 -12.30
N ILE A 37 19.83 -1.42 -12.42
CA ILE A 37 20.52 -2.06 -13.55
C ILE A 37 19.69 -1.94 -14.83
N LEU A 38 18.42 -2.37 -14.81
CA LEU A 38 17.59 -2.46 -16.02
C LEU A 38 17.23 -1.10 -16.61
N CYS A 39 17.07 -0.08 -15.76
CA CYS A 39 16.71 1.26 -16.21
C CYS A 39 17.91 2.21 -16.26
N GLY A 40 19.10 1.79 -15.85
CA GLY A 40 20.29 2.63 -15.80
C GLY A 40 20.12 3.86 -14.88
N ILE A 41 19.40 3.70 -13.77
CA ILE A 41 19.11 4.80 -12.84
C ILE A 41 19.94 4.68 -11.56
N GLU A 42 20.34 5.82 -11.01
CA GLU A 42 20.94 5.89 -9.67
C GLU A 42 19.83 5.79 -8.61
N ALA A 43 19.92 4.78 -7.75
CA ALA A 43 18.98 4.53 -6.66
C ALA A 43 19.72 4.16 -5.38
N CYS A 44 19.08 4.39 -4.24
CA CYS A 44 19.55 3.92 -2.94
C CYS A 44 18.38 3.58 -2.03
N ALA A 45 18.62 2.70 -1.05
CA ALA A 45 17.64 2.35 -0.04
C ALA A 45 18.23 2.46 1.36
N ILE A 46 17.43 2.97 2.29
CA ILE A 46 17.74 3.00 3.74
C ILE A 46 16.50 2.47 4.45
N VAL A 47 16.62 1.33 5.13
CA VAL A 47 15.50 0.65 5.79
C VAL A 47 15.82 0.44 7.26
N TYR A 48 15.03 1.09 8.12
CA TYR A 48 15.11 0.91 9.57
C TYR A 48 14.21 -0.24 10.02
N GLY A 49 14.80 -1.21 10.72
CA GLY A 49 14.09 -2.34 11.31
C GLY A 49 13.78 -2.09 12.79
N PRO A 50 12.63 -2.54 13.31
CA PRO A 50 12.27 -2.36 14.72
C PRO A 50 13.12 -3.19 15.70
N LEU A 51 14.02 -4.03 15.21
CA LEU A 51 14.86 -4.94 16.00
C LEU A 51 16.36 -4.81 15.64
N GLU A 52 16.70 -3.88 14.75
CA GLU A 52 18.05 -3.71 14.21
C GLU A 52 18.58 -2.37 14.73
N SER A 53 19.79 -2.36 15.30
CA SER A 53 20.45 -1.15 15.80
C SER A 53 20.90 -0.24 14.67
N GLU A 54 21.21 -0.82 13.52
CA GLU A 54 21.65 -0.12 12.32
C GLU A 54 20.64 -0.33 11.18
N PRO A 55 20.44 0.67 10.31
CA PRO A 55 19.62 0.49 9.13
C PRO A 55 20.29 -0.44 8.13
N GLU A 56 19.48 -1.22 7.44
CA GLU A 56 19.92 -1.89 6.23
C GLU A 56 20.04 -0.85 5.11
N ILE A 57 21.19 -0.82 4.46
CA ILE A 57 21.48 0.13 3.39
C ILE A 57 21.90 -0.61 2.11
N TRP A 58 21.55 -0.03 0.97
CA TRP A 58 21.97 -0.51 -0.35
C TRP A 58 22.22 0.69 -1.27
N PRO A 59 23.27 0.68 -2.12
CA PRO A 59 24.17 -0.44 -2.41
C PRO A 59 25.34 -0.57 -1.43
N THR A 60 26.15 0.48 -1.30
CA THR A 60 27.26 0.60 -0.36
C THR A 60 27.13 1.93 0.39
N PRO A 61 27.75 2.11 1.56
CA PRO A 61 27.71 3.40 2.28
C PRO A 61 28.10 4.59 1.39
N SER A 62 29.17 4.46 0.59
CA SER A 62 29.61 5.51 -0.34
C SER A 62 28.61 5.72 -1.48
N GLY A 63 28.04 4.64 -2.04
CA GLY A 63 27.02 4.72 -3.08
C GLY A 63 25.76 5.44 -2.59
N VAL A 64 25.29 5.13 -1.38
CA VAL A 64 24.16 5.82 -0.75
C VAL A 64 24.47 7.31 -0.57
N GLN A 65 25.64 7.65 -0.03
CA GLN A 65 26.04 9.05 0.16
C GLN A 65 26.12 9.81 -1.16
N HIS A 66 26.61 9.19 -2.24
CA HIS A 66 26.65 9.77 -3.57
C HIS A 66 25.25 10.08 -4.10
N VAL A 67 24.32 9.12 -4.01
CA VAL A 67 22.92 9.33 -4.43
C VAL A 67 22.25 10.41 -3.59
N LEU A 68 22.45 10.41 -2.27
CA LEU A 68 21.90 11.45 -1.38
C LEU A 68 22.48 12.84 -1.69
N SER A 69 23.77 12.93 -1.97
CA SER A 69 24.43 14.20 -2.31
C SER A 69 23.86 14.77 -3.60
N LYS A 70 23.72 13.95 -4.64
CA LYS A 70 23.03 14.33 -5.88
C LYS A 70 21.57 14.71 -5.64
N PHE A 71 20.84 13.94 -4.83
CA PHE A 71 19.45 14.27 -4.52
C PHE A 71 19.33 15.65 -3.85
N ARG A 72 20.23 16.00 -2.93
CA ARG A 72 20.22 17.30 -2.24
C ARG A 72 20.38 18.49 -3.18
N THR A 73 21.15 18.37 -4.27
CA THR A 73 21.36 19.46 -5.25
C THR A 73 20.16 19.70 -6.18
N ILE A 74 19.19 18.78 -6.23
CA ILE A 74 17.99 18.93 -7.06
C ILE A 74 17.07 20.03 -6.47
N PRO A 75 16.50 20.93 -7.30
CA PRO A 75 15.52 21.91 -6.82
C PRO A 75 14.27 21.28 -6.18
N GLU A 76 13.75 21.89 -5.12
CA GLU A 76 12.65 21.31 -4.31
C GLU A 76 11.39 20.97 -5.13
N PHE A 77 10.98 21.86 -6.04
CA PHE A 77 9.82 21.62 -6.90
C PHE A 77 9.96 20.36 -7.79
N LYS A 78 11.20 19.99 -8.16
CA LYS A 78 11.48 18.76 -8.91
C LYS A 78 11.47 17.55 -7.98
N LYS A 79 12.01 17.68 -6.76
CA LYS A 79 11.98 16.62 -5.72
C LYS A 79 10.54 16.23 -5.38
N CYS A 80 9.68 17.21 -5.06
CA CYS A 80 8.33 16.94 -4.57
C CYS A 80 7.40 16.30 -5.61
N LYS A 81 7.65 16.47 -6.91
CA LYS A 81 6.73 16.04 -7.99
C LYS A 81 6.34 14.56 -7.92
N LYS A 82 7.23 13.70 -7.41
CA LYS A 82 7.00 12.26 -7.26
C LYS A 82 7.36 11.72 -5.88
N MET A 83 7.63 12.61 -4.91
CA MET A 83 7.98 12.19 -3.56
C MET A 83 6.74 11.65 -2.84
N VAL A 84 6.85 10.46 -2.27
CA VAL A 84 5.83 9.87 -1.40
C VAL A 84 6.42 9.79 -0.01
N ASN A 85 5.78 10.47 0.94
CA ASN A 85 6.09 10.36 2.36
C ASN A 85 4.95 9.61 3.09
N GLN A 86 5.13 9.37 4.39
CA GLN A 86 4.14 8.63 5.19
C GLN A 86 2.79 9.36 5.24
N GLU A 87 2.79 10.68 5.34
CA GLU A 87 1.57 11.50 5.40
C GLU A 87 0.77 11.39 4.09
N VAL A 88 1.41 11.61 2.95
CA VAL A 88 0.79 11.50 1.61
C VAL A 88 0.27 10.07 1.39
N PHE A 89 1.04 9.06 1.78
CA PHE A 89 0.62 7.66 1.70
C PHE A 89 -0.61 7.38 2.57
N LEU A 90 -0.64 7.86 3.81
CA LEU A 90 -1.78 7.71 4.72
C LEU A 90 -3.03 8.38 4.16
N LYS A 91 -2.92 9.62 3.65
CA LYS A 91 -4.02 10.33 2.99
C LYS A 91 -4.60 9.53 1.83
N GLN A 92 -3.74 9.02 0.93
CA GLN A 92 -4.18 8.18 -0.20
C GLN A 92 -4.92 6.91 0.28
N ARG A 93 -4.47 6.32 1.39
CA ARG A 93 -5.12 5.14 1.98
C ARG A 93 -6.48 5.44 2.59
N ILE A 94 -6.62 6.58 3.25
CA ILE A 94 -7.90 7.05 3.79
C ILE A 94 -8.87 7.28 2.64
N MET A 95 -8.48 8.03 1.62
CA MET A 95 -9.31 8.28 0.42
C MET A 95 -9.79 6.97 -0.22
N LYS A 96 -8.91 5.98 -0.34
CA LYS A 96 -9.28 4.66 -0.90
C LYS A 96 -10.28 3.92 -0.01
N ALA A 97 -10.14 4.01 1.30
CA ALA A 97 -11.08 3.40 2.25
C ALA A 97 -12.45 4.09 2.19
N GLU A 98 -12.48 5.42 2.09
CA GLU A 98 -13.71 6.21 1.93
C GLU A 98 -14.43 5.86 0.63
N GLU A 99 -13.69 5.71 -0.47
CA GLU A 99 -14.27 5.30 -1.76
C GLU A 99 -14.88 3.89 -1.69
N GLN A 100 -14.19 2.95 -1.02
CA GLN A 100 -14.73 1.61 -0.77
C GLN A 100 -16.00 1.66 0.08
N LEU A 101 -16.03 2.50 1.12
CA LEU A 101 -17.21 2.70 1.96
C LEU A 101 -18.38 3.27 1.16
N LYS A 102 -18.13 4.25 0.28
CA LYS A 102 -19.16 4.82 -0.60
C LYS A 102 -19.77 3.77 -1.52
N ARG A 103 -18.94 2.91 -2.13
CA ARG A 103 -19.39 1.79 -2.98
C ARG A 103 -20.23 0.79 -2.20
N LEU A 104 -19.80 0.41 -0.99
CA LEU A 104 -20.55 -0.51 -0.13
C LEU A 104 -21.91 0.07 0.27
N ARG A 105 -21.98 1.35 0.64
CA ARG A 105 -23.24 2.03 0.97
C ARG A 105 -24.21 2.04 -0.21
N LYS A 106 -23.72 2.30 -1.43
CA LYS A 106 -24.55 2.24 -2.64
C LYS A 106 -25.10 0.82 -2.86
N ASN A 107 -24.23 -0.18 -2.84
CA ASN A 107 -24.64 -1.57 -3.05
C ASN A 107 -25.66 -2.04 -1.99
N ASN A 108 -25.54 -1.57 -0.75
CA ASN A 108 -26.51 -1.88 0.30
C ASN A 108 -27.87 -1.24 0.02
N LYS A 109 -27.91 0.03 -0.40
CA LYS A 109 -29.16 0.70 -0.82
C LYS A 109 -29.83 -0.03 -1.98
N ASP A 110 -29.07 -0.42 -2.99
CA ASP A 110 -29.59 -1.14 -4.15
C ASP A 110 -30.22 -2.49 -3.72
N LYS A 111 -29.60 -3.19 -2.77
CA LYS A 111 -30.15 -4.41 -2.16
C LYS A 111 -31.40 -4.16 -1.33
N GLU A 112 -31.44 -3.09 -0.54
CA GLU A 112 -32.62 -2.71 0.25
C GLU A 112 -33.82 -2.44 -0.66
N ILE A 113 -33.64 -1.65 -1.73
CA ILE A 113 -34.70 -1.37 -2.71
C ILE A 113 -35.14 -2.68 -3.39
N THR A 114 -34.20 -3.53 -3.78
CA THR A 114 -34.52 -4.82 -4.41
C THR A 114 -35.35 -5.71 -3.48
N ASN A 115 -35.00 -5.77 -2.19
CA ASN A 115 -35.75 -6.53 -1.19
C ASN A 115 -37.16 -5.97 -0.98
N LEU A 116 -37.31 -4.64 -0.93
CA LEU A 116 -38.63 -3.99 -0.83
C LEU A 116 -39.50 -4.29 -2.05
N MET A 117 -38.95 -4.22 -3.27
CA MET A 117 -39.67 -4.60 -4.49
C MET A 117 -40.17 -6.06 -4.43
N PHE A 118 -39.33 -6.99 -3.97
CA PHE A 118 -39.75 -8.38 -3.78
C PHE A 118 -40.83 -8.56 -2.71
N GLN A 119 -40.85 -7.74 -1.66
CA GLN A 119 -41.90 -7.77 -0.64
C GLN A 119 -43.24 -7.29 -1.20
N CYS A 120 -43.26 -6.14 -1.89
CA CYS A 120 -44.48 -5.63 -2.53
C CYS A 120 -45.07 -6.62 -3.53
N LEU A 121 -44.23 -7.24 -4.36
CA LEU A 121 -44.70 -8.28 -5.30
C LEU A 121 -45.33 -9.47 -4.57
N LYS A 122 -44.75 -9.93 -3.45
CA LYS A 122 -45.34 -11.03 -2.67
C LYS A 122 -46.68 -10.64 -2.06
N GLU A 123 -46.79 -9.44 -1.51
CA GLU A 123 -48.04 -8.93 -0.92
C GLU A 123 -49.16 -8.76 -1.96
N GLU A 124 -48.84 -8.40 -3.21
CA GLU A 124 -49.80 -8.33 -4.32
C GLU A 124 -50.35 -9.72 -4.75
N PHE A 125 -49.58 -10.80 -4.56
CA PHE A 125 -50.03 -12.17 -4.90
C PHE A 125 -50.85 -12.85 -3.77
N GLU A 126 -50.71 -12.42 -2.52
CA GLU A 126 -51.47 -12.99 -1.39
C GLU A 126 -52.80 -12.25 -1.12
N GLY A 127 -53.02 -11.06 -1.71
CA GLY A 127 -54.25 -10.26 -1.56
C GLY A 127 -55.43 -10.61 -2.49
N HIS A 128 -55.31 -11.66 -3.31
CA HIS A 128 -56.31 -12.05 -4.32
C HIS A 128 -56.97 -13.43 -4.08
N GLN A 129 -57.01 -13.91 -2.83
CA GLN A 129 -57.78 -15.09 -2.42
C GLN A 129 -58.94 -14.75 -1.49
#